data_AF-A0A3N5V5Z4-F1
#
_entry.id   AF-A0A3N5V5Z4-F1
#
_cell.length_a   1.000
_cell.length_b   1.000
_cell.length_c   1.000
_cell.angle_alpha   90.00
_cell.angle_beta   90.00
_cell.angle_gamma   90.00
#
_symmetry.space_group_name_H-M   'P 1'
#
loop_
_entity.id
_entity.type
_entity.pdbx_description
1 polymer ?
#
loop_
_entity_poly.entity_id
_entity_poly.type
_entity_poly.pdbx_seq_one_letter_code
_entity_poly.pdbx_strand_id
1 'polypeptide(L)'
;MLELDHNDPFVLFEESIKSEATKTIYKSNLKKYFDHIGSDFQVSENDPRAIEQKIIEYIISMKQQKRSYFSIRNHISPILAFYKINDIVVNVNKIVRYIPAKKRANRDRAYTHEEIHKLLETVDVRMRTVILLLALQVCVLEQSLYYE
;
A
#
# COMPACT_ATOMS: atom_id res chain seq x y z
N MET A 1 5.17 34.15 8.91
CA MET A 1 4.26 33.12 9.46
C MET A 1 3.19 32.94 8.40
N LEU A 2 3.31 31.93 7.55
CA LEU A 2 2.35 31.69 6.47
C LEU A 2 1.07 31.18 7.13
N GLU A 3 -0.02 31.93 7.00
CA GLU A 3 -1.35 31.49 7.43
C GLU A 3 -1.69 30.21 6.67
N LEU A 4 -1.84 29.10 7.40
CA LEU A 4 -2.33 27.85 6.83
C LEU A 4 -3.82 28.06 6.56
N ASP A 5 -4.18 28.18 5.28
CA ASP A 5 -5.58 28.15 4.88
C ASP A 5 -6.18 26.80 5.28
N HIS A 6 -7.00 26.81 6.33
CA HIS A 6 -7.67 25.62 6.86
C HIS A 6 -8.64 24.98 5.85
N ASN A 7 -8.88 25.62 4.70
CA ASN A 7 -9.72 25.10 3.64
C ASN A 7 -8.94 24.46 2.47
N ASP A 8 -7.60 24.36 2.56
CA ASP A 8 -6.80 23.65 1.56
C ASP A 8 -7.10 22.14 1.60
N PRO A 9 -7.53 21.52 0.48
CA PRO A 9 -7.79 20.09 0.37
C PRO A 9 -6.66 19.18 0.87
N PHE A 10 -5.40 19.62 0.72
CA PHE A 10 -4.23 18.86 1.15
C PHE A 10 -4.02 18.95 2.66
N VAL A 11 -4.25 20.11 3.26
CA VAL A 11 -4.14 20.31 4.71
C VAL A 11 -5.21 19.49 5.45
N LEU A 12 -6.46 19.56 4.98
CA LEU A 12 -7.57 18.76 5.53
C LEU A 12 -7.28 17.26 5.45
N PHE A 13 -6.74 16.81 4.33
CA PHE A 13 -6.35 15.41 4.16
C PHE A 13 -5.21 15.00 5.11
N GLU A 14 -4.16 15.81 5.24
CA GLU A 14 -3.03 15.51 6.14
C GLU A 14 -3.47 15.44 7.61
N GLU A 15 -4.33 16.35 8.05
CA GLU A 15 -4.88 16.36 9.42
C GLU A 15 -5.83 15.19 9.70
N SER A 16 -6.47 14.63 8.67
CA SER A 16 -7.35 13.46 8.83
C SER A 16 -6.60 12.16 9.22
N ILE A 17 -5.28 12.12 9.02
CA ILE A 17 -4.45 10.92 9.23
C ILE A 17 -3.78 10.98 10.59
N LYS A 18 -4.02 10.00 11.46
CA LYS A 18 -3.47 10.00 12.84
C LYS A 18 -2.00 9.58 12.93
N SER A 19 -1.53 8.74 12.01
CA SER A 19 -0.19 8.14 12.05
C SER A 19 0.78 8.91 11.16
N GLU A 20 1.87 9.40 11.74
CA GLU A 20 2.89 10.18 11.02
C GLU A 20 3.59 9.37 9.91
N ALA A 21 3.85 8.08 10.19
CA ALA A 21 4.37 7.17 9.19
C ALA A 21 3.40 7.00 8.01
N THR A 22 2.10 6.92 8.30
CA THR A 22 1.06 6.83 7.26
C THR A 22 0.94 8.13 6.47
N LYS A 23 1.00 9.30 7.12
CA LYS A 23 1.01 10.62 6.45
C LYS A 23 2.12 10.69 5.41
N THR A 24 3.34 10.33 5.80
CA THR A 24 4.51 10.38 4.91
C THR A 24 4.32 9.51 3.67
N ILE A 25 3.84 8.27 3.85
CA ILE A 25 3.59 7.34 2.74
C ILE A 25 2.46 7.85 1.84
N TYR A 26 1.37 8.33 2.43
CA TYR A 26 0.20 8.82 1.71
C TYR A 26 0.54 10.05 0.88
N LYS A 27 1.28 11.01 1.45
CA LYS A 27 1.78 12.20 0.77
C LYS A 27 2.68 11.84 -0.42
N SER A 28 3.62 10.92 -0.23
CA SER A 28 4.51 10.45 -1.30
C SER A 28 3.72 9.80 -2.45
N ASN A 29 2.72 9.00 -2.14
CA ASN A 29 1.91 8.32 -3.14
C ASN A 29 0.93 9.25 -3.86
N LEU A 30 0.33 10.21 -3.14
CA LEU A 30 -0.51 11.26 -3.75
C LEU A 30 0.30 12.12 -4.71
N LYS A 31 1.49 12.55 -4.30
CA LYS A 31 2.37 13.34 -5.17
C LYS A 31 2.63 12.61 -6.49
N LYS A 32 2.97 11.33 -6.45
CA LYS A 32 3.18 10.50 -7.67
C LYS A 32 1.95 10.42 -8.58
N TYR A 33 0.74 10.50 -8.01
CA TYR A 33 -0.49 10.52 -8.78
C TYR A 33 -0.74 11.89 -9.43
N PHE A 34 -0.57 12.97 -8.67
CA PHE A 34 -0.68 14.33 -9.20
C PHE A 34 0.37 14.63 -10.28
N ASP A 35 1.59 14.13 -10.09
CA ASP A 35 2.66 14.18 -11.10
C ASP A 35 2.28 13.42 -12.38
N HIS A 36 1.43 12.38 -12.29
CA HIS A 36 0.98 11.59 -13.44
C HIS A 36 -0.15 12.26 -14.22
N ILE A 37 -1.09 12.92 -13.54
CA ILE A 37 -2.23 13.58 -14.20
C ILE A 37 -1.86 14.96 -14.76
N GLY A 38 -0.78 15.57 -14.27
CA GLY A 38 -0.29 16.88 -14.69
C GLY A 38 -0.92 18.04 -13.90
N SER A 39 -0.19 19.16 -13.84
CA SER A 39 -0.52 20.34 -13.03
C SER A 39 -1.81 21.07 -13.45
N ASP A 40 -2.32 20.81 -14.65
CA ASP A 40 -3.53 21.45 -15.19
C ASP A 40 -4.83 20.83 -14.64
N PHE A 41 -4.75 19.71 -13.91
CA PHE A 41 -5.92 19.06 -13.34
C PHE A 41 -6.32 19.72 -12.01
N GLN A 42 -7.25 20.67 -12.06
CA GLN A 42 -7.84 21.26 -10.84
C GLN A 42 -8.85 20.31 -10.19
N VAL A 43 -8.63 20.02 -8.91
CA VAL A 43 -9.45 19.08 -8.11
C VAL A 43 -10.88 19.58 -7.91
N SER A 44 -11.12 20.89 -7.91
CA SER A 44 -12.38 21.53 -7.53
C SER A 44 -13.44 21.63 -8.63
N GLU A 45 -13.07 21.52 -9.91
CA GLU A 45 -13.99 21.81 -11.03
C GLU A 45 -14.47 20.57 -11.79
N ASN A 46 -13.99 19.37 -11.43
CA ASN A 46 -14.17 18.19 -12.26
C ASN A 46 -15.35 17.31 -11.85
N ASP A 47 -16.16 16.94 -12.85
CA ASP A 47 -17.17 15.88 -12.78
C ASP A 47 -16.55 14.61 -12.15
N PRO A 48 -17.17 13.98 -11.13
CA PRO A 48 -16.71 12.72 -10.55
C PRO A 48 -16.29 11.67 -11.58
N ARG A 49 -16.93 11.65 -12.75
CA ARG A 49 -16.58 10.76 -13.86
C ARG A 49 -15.19 11.01 -14.43
N ALA A 50 -14.77 12.27 -14.55
CA ALA A 50 -13.45 12.64 -15.02
C ALA A 50 -12.37 12.22 -14.02
N ILE A 51 -12.64 12.40 -12.73
CA ILE A 51 -11.75 11.95 -11.65
C ILE A 51 -11.59 10.43 -11.68
N GLU A 52 -12.69 9.69 -11.77
CA GLU A 52 -12.66 8.22 -11.92
C GLU A 52 -11.80 7.79 -13.12
N GLN A 53 -11.98 8.44 -14.26
CA GLN A 53 -11.23 8.15 -15.48
C GLN A 53 -9.73 8.36 -15.27
N LYS A 54 -9.32 9.45 -14.61
CA LYS A 54 -7.91 9.70 -14.26
C LYS A 54 -7.32 8.68 -13.29
N ILE A 55 -8.10 8.26 -12.30
CA ILE A 55 -7.67 7.18 -11.39
C ILE A 55 -7.49 5.88 -12.19
N ILE A 56 -8.42 5.55 -13.09
CA ILE A 56 -8.33 4.35 -13.93
C ILE A 56 -7.11 4.39 -14.86
N GLU A 57 -6.86 5.53 -15.52
CA GLU A 57 -5.66 5.75 -16.35
C GLU A 57 -4.38 5.51 -15.55
N TYR A 58 -4.30 6.03 -14.33
CA TYR A 58 -3.17 5.79 -13.44
C TYR A 58 -2.99 4.30 -13.10
N ILE A 59 -4.08 3.59 -12.80
CA ILE A 59 -4.05 2.14 -12.54
C ILE A 59 -3.55 1.37 -13.77
N ILE A 60 -4.01 1.74 -14.96
CA ILE A 60 -3.59 1.12 -16.22
C ILE A 60 -2.09 1.34 -16.44
N SER A 61 -1.58 2.55 -16.20
CA SER A 61 -0.14 2.84 -16.33
C SER A 61 0.70 1.97 -15.37
N MET A 62 0.27 1.79 -14.12
CA MET A 62 0.96 0.93 -13.16
C MET A 62 0.91 -0.55 -13.54
N LYS A 63 -0.18 -1.00 -14.19
CA LYS A 63 -0.29 -2.36 -14.73
C LYS A 63 0.67 -2.58 -15.89
N GLN A 64 0.82 -1.60 -16.77
CA GLN A 64 1.80 -1.66 -17.86
C GLN A 64 3.23 -1.76 -17.31
N GLN A 65 3.51 -1.11 -16.18
CA GLN A 65 4.76 -1.25 -15.42
C GLN A 65 4.89 -2.57 -14.63
N LYS A 66 3.96 -3.53 -14.78
CA LYS A 66 3.95 -4.84 -14.10
C LYS A 66 3.99 -4.73 -12.56
N ARG A 67 3.42 -3.68 -11.98
CA ARG A 67 3.32 -3.53 -10.51
C ARG A 67 2.42 -4.61 -9.90
N SER A 68 2.75 -5.04 -8.69
CA SER A 68 1.98 -6.05 -7.96
C SER A 68 0.63 -5.51 -7.49
N TYR A 69 -0.31 -6.41 -7.20
CA TYR A 69 -1.62 -6.07 -6.61
C TYR A 69 -1.50 -5.14 -5.39
N PHE A 70 -0.66 -5.53 -4.44
CA PHE A 70 -0.47 -4.78 -3.20
C PHE A 70 0.18 -3.42 -3.44
N SER A 71 1.15 -3.34 -4.36
CA SER A 71 1.75 -2.07 -4.73
C SER A 71 0.71 -1.10 -5.29
N ILE A 72 -0.09 -1.54 -6.27
CA ILE A 72 -1.17 -0.73 -6.86
C ILE A 72 -2.19 -0.32 -5.79
N ARG A 73 -2.60 -1.23 -4.91
CA ARG A 73 -3.54 -0.92 -3.82
C ARG A 73 -3.00 0.12 -2.85
N ASN A 74 -1.71 0.08 -2.52
CA ASN A 74 -1.06 1.06 -1.67
C ASN A 74 -0.97 2.44 -2.32
N HIS A 75 -0.87 2.50 -3.65
CA HIS A 75 -0.93 3.76 -4.41
C HIS A 75 -2.35 4.33 -4.48
N ILE A 76 -3.37 3.49 -4.65
CA ILE A 76 -4.77 3.94 -4.79
C ILE A 76 -5.40 4.35 -3.45
N SER A 77 -5.09 3.64 -2.38
CA SER A 77 -5.65 3.90 -1.03
C SER A 77 -5.60 5.39 -0.62
N PRO A 78 -4.46 6.09 -0.71
CA PRO A 78 -4.39 7.51 -0.36
C PRO A 78 -5.18 8.42 -1.31
N ILE A 79 -5.27 8.06 -2.60
CA ILE A 79 -6.05 8.83 -3.59
C ILE A 79 -7.54 8.78 -3.26
N LEU A 80 -8.07 7.59 -2.97
CA LEU A 80 -9.46 7.43 -2.58
C LEU A 80 -9.77 8.13 -1.26
N ALA A 81 -8.85 8.05 -0.29
CA ALA A 81 -8.99 8.75 0.97
C ALA A 81 -8.98 10.27 0.78
N PHE A 82 -8.12 10.79 -0.09
CA PHE A 82 -8.06 12.22 -0.42
C PHE A 82 -9.39 12.74 -0.98
N TYR A 83 -9.94 12.09 -2.00
CA TYR A 83 -11.23 12.50 -2.56
C TYR A 83 -12.38 12.33 -1.57
N LYS A 84 -12.33 11.31 -0.70
CA LYS A 84 -13.34 11.10 0.33
C LYS A 84 -13.34 12.19 1.41
N ILE A 85 -12.17 12.66 1.84
CA ILE A 85 -12.05 13.75 2.84
C ILE A 85 -12.48 15.09 2.26
N ASN A 86 -12.31 15.27 0.95
CA ASN A 86 -12.73 16.46 0.23
C ASN A 86 -14.18 16.36 -0.31
N ASP A 87 -14.99 15.46 0.24
CA ASP A 87 -16.42 15.25 -0.10
C ASP A 87 -16.71 14.97 -1.59
N ILE A 88 -15.73 14.46 -2.33
CA ILE A 88 -15.89 14.06 -3.74
C ILE A 88 -16.25 12.58 -3.82
N VAL A 89 -17.50 12.31 -4.22
CA VAL A 89 -18.04 10.95 -4.33
C VAL A 89 -17.57 10.28 -5.62
N VAL A 90 -16.63 9.34 -5.51
CA VAL A 90 -16.16 8.50 -6.62
C VAL A 90 -16.67 7.06 -6.49
N ASN A 91 -16.94 6.39 -7.61
CA ASN A 91 -17.35 4.99 -7.61
C ASN A 91 -16.15 4.05 -7.38
N VAL A 92 -15.85 3.79 -6.10
CA VAL A 92 -14.77 2.89 -5.68
C VAL A 92 -14.93 1.48 -6.26
N ASN A 93 -16.16 0.97 -6.35
CA ASN A 93 -16.44 -0.38 -6.87
C ASN A 93 -16.04 -0.50 -8.36
N LYS A 94 -16.23 0.56 -9.14
CA LYS A 94 -15.78 0.63 -10.53
C LYS A 94 -14.25 0.66 -10.59
N ILE A 95 -13.60 1.53 -9.80
CA ILE A 95 -12.14 1.69 -9.80
C ILE A 95 -11.42 0.38 -9.43
N VAL A 96 -11.88 -0.30 -8.37
CA VAL A 96 -11.23 -1.53 -7.87
C VAL A 96 -11.24 -2.66 -8.90
N ARG A 97 -12.21 -2.70 -9.82
CA ARG A 97 -12.25 -3.71 -10.90
C ARG A 97 -11.09 -3.61 -11.89
N TYR A 98 -10.43 -2.46 -11.98
CA TYR A 98 -9.27 -2.29 -12.85
C TYR A 98 -7.97 -2.80 -12.23
N ILE A 99 -7.93 -2.98 -10.91
CA ILE A 99 -6.79 -3.54 -10.17
C ILE A 99 -6.61 -5.01 -10.60
N PRO A 100 -5.37 -5.48 -10.84
CA PRO A 100 -5.14 -6.88 -11.21
C PRO A 100 -5.63 -7.85 -10.14
N ALA A 101 -5.85 -9.12 -10.50
CA ALA A 101 -6.17 -10.15 -9.52
C ALA A 101 -5.02 -10.30 -8.49
N LYS A 102 -5.39 -10.51 -7.21
CA LYS A 102 -4.44 -10.82 -6.14
C LYS A 102 -3.80 -12.18 -6.45
N LYS A 103 -2.51 -12.16 -6.78
CA LYS A 103 -1.69 -13.37 -6.96
C LYS A 103 -0.76 -13.52 -5.75
N ARG A 104 -0.54 -14.75 -5.28
CA ARG A 104 0.56 -15.03 -4.34
C ARG A 104 1.87 -14.74 -5.05
N ALA A 105 2.53 -13.66 -4.64
CA ALA A 105 3.82 -13.25 -5.19
C ALA A 105 4.95 -14.13 -4.65
N ASN A 106 4.91 -14.41 -3.34
CA ASN A 106 5.91 -15.26 -2.70
C ASN A 106 5.43 -16.71 -2.61
N ARG A 107 6.34 -17.61 -3.01
CA ARG A 107 6.25 -19.05 -2.77
C ARG A 107 7.25 -19.43 -1.67
N ASP A 108 7.39 -18.56 -0.67
CA ASP A 108 8.22 -18.85 0.50
C ASP A 108 7.66 -20.11 1.14
N ARG A 109 8.49 -21.15 1.15
CA ARG A 109 8.20 -22.38 1.89
C ARG A 109 8.89 -22.32 3.24
N ALA A 110 8.37 -23.09 4.19
CA ALA A 110 9.07 -23.33 5.44
C ALA A 110 10.45 -23.97 5.17
N TYR A 111 11.43 -23.60 5.98
CA TYR A 111 12.74 -24.23 5.97
C TYR A 111 12.63 -25.68 6.46
N THR A 112 13.41 -26.58 5.85
CA THR A 112 13.53 -27.94 6.37
C THR A 112 14.43 -27.97 7.60
N HIS A 113 14.31 -29.01 8.41
CA HIS A 113 15.20 -29.21 9.57
C HIS A 113 16.68 -29.21 9.18
N GLU A 114 17.02 -29.78 8.02
CA GLU A 114 18.38 -29.81 7.47
C GLU A 114 18.89 -28.41 7.12
N GLU A 115 18.05 -27.58 6.50
CA GLU A 115 18.40 -26.20 6.16
C GLU A 115 18.60 -25.34 7.40
N ILE A 116 17.75 -25.52 8.41
CA ILE A 116 17.90 -24.89 9.72
C ILE A 116 19.21 -25.33 10.38
N HIS A 117 19.54 -26.62 10.33
CA HIS A 117 20.78 -27.14 10.90
C HIS A 117 22.01 -26.50 10.24
N LYS A 118 22.02 -26.43 8.91
CA LYS A 118 23.09 -25.76 8.15
C LYS A 118 23.21 -24.27 8.50
N LEU A 119 22.10 -23.57 8.72
CA LEU A 119 22.13 -22.19 9.21
C LEU A 119 22.78 -22.10 10.59
N LEU A 120 22.44 -22.99 11.52
CA LEU A 120 23.00 -23.00 12.87
C LEU A 120 24.50 -23.30 12.89
N GLU A 121 25.00 -24.16 12.01
CA GLU A 121 26.43 -24.46 11.92
C GLU A 121 27.27 -23.23 11.54
N THR A 122 26.74 -22.37 10.67
CA THR A 122 27.48 -21.21 10.12
C THR A 122 27.52 -19.97 11.03
N VAL A 123 26.64 -19.90 12.04
CA VAL A 123 26.43 -18.68 12.84
C VAL A 123 26.97 -18.79 14.27
N ASP A 124 27.25 -17.64 14.88
CA ASP A 124 27.71 -17.53 16.27
C ASP A 124 26.61 -17.95 17.29
N VAL A 125 27.01 -18.21 18.54
CA VAL A 125 26.09 -18.72 19.58
C VAL A 125 24.90 -17.79 19.82
N ARG A 126 25.08 -16.46 19.66
CA ARG A 126 24.01 -15.48 19.80
C ARG A 126 22.99 -15.62 18.67
N MET A 127 23.44 -15.72 17.42
CA MET A 127 22.54 -15.92 16.27
C MET A 127 21.90 -17.30 16.23
N ARG A 128 22.55 -18.33 16.76
CA ARG A 128 21.89 -19.64 16.96
C ARG A 128 20.66 -19.51 17.84
N THR A 129 20.76 -18.74 18.93
CA THR A 129 19.64 -18.49 19.84
C THR A 129 18.49 -17.77 19.14
N VAL A 130 18.80 -16.72 18.34
CA VAL A 130 17.78 -15.96 17.60
C VAL A 130 17.12 -16.82 16.51
N ILE A 131 17.88 -17.58 15.74
CA ILE A 131 17.36 -18.47 14.69
C ILE A 131 16.42 -19.52 15.29
N LEU A 132 16.83 -20.16 16.39
CA LEU A 132 15.98 -21.15 17.09
C LEU A 132 14.70 -20.53 17.65
N LEU A 133 14.79 -19.32 18.23
CA LEU A 133 13.62 -18.60 18.73
C LEU A 133 12.62 -18.29 17.61
N LEU A 134 13.10 -17.82 16.46
CA LEU A 134 12.26 -17.52 15.29
C LEU A 134 11.66 -18.79 14.67
N ALA A 135 12.44 -19.87 14.57
CA ALA A 135 11.97 -21.14 14.02
C ALA A 135 10.83 -21.75 14.86
N LEU A 136 10.93 -21.66 16.19
CA LEU A 136 9.87 -22.10 17.10
C LEU A 136 8.57 -21.30 16.90
N GLN A 137 8.64 -19.99 16.72
CA GLN A 137 7.46 -19.14 16.52
C GLN A 137 6.74 -19.42 15.19
N VAL A 138 7.49 -19.74 14.14
CA VAL A 138 6.91 -20.08 12.82
C VAL A 138 6.09 -21.37 12.91
N CYS A 139 6.51 -22.33 13.72
CA CYS A 139 5.81 -23.61 13.90
C CYS A 139 4.42 -23.44 14.58
N VAL A 140 4.28 -22.45 15.48
CA VAL A 140 2.99 -22.16 16.17
C VAL A 140 1.95 -21.57 15.20
N LEU A 141 2.38 -20.76 14.22
CA LEU A 141 1.47 -20.17 13.25
C LEU A 141 0.96 -21.19 12.23
N GLU A 142 1.79 -22.17 11.85
CA GLU A 142 1.39 -23.23 10.91
C GLU A 142 0.33 -24.15 11.53
N GLN A 143 0.45 -24.52 12.82
CA GLN A 143 -0.58 -25.33 13.49
C GLN A 143 -1.94 -24.63 13.57
N SER A 144 -1.99 -23.30 13.66
CA SER A 144 -3.27 -22.56 13.71
C SER A 144 -4.03 -22.53 12.37
N LEU A 145 -3.33 -22.72 11.24
CA LEU A 145 -3.92 -22.70 9.89
C LEU A 145 -4.37 -24.09 9.40
N TYR A 146 -4.07 -25.16 10.16
CA TYR A 146 -4.51 -26.53 9.87
C TYR A 146 -5.70 -27.00 10.73
N TYR A 147 -6.25 -26.12 11.59
CA TYR A 147 -7.39 -26.42 12.49
C TYR A 147 -8.66 -25.60 12.20
N GLU A 148 -8.79 -25.00 11.01
CA GLU A 148 -10.07 -24.53 10.44
C GLU A 148 -10.40 -25.31 9.17
#